data_AF-A0A8S4ALP8-F1
#
_entry.id   AF-A0A8S4ALP8-F1
#
_cell.length_a   1.000
_cell.length_b   1.000
_cell.length_c   1.000
_cell.angle_alpha   90.00
_cell.angle_beta   90.00
_cell.angle_gamma   90.00
#
_symmetry.space_group_name_H-M   'P 1'
#
loop_
_entity.id
_entity.type
_entity.pdbx_description
1 polymer ?
#
loop_
_entity_poly.entity_id
_entity_poly.type
_entity_poly.pdbx_seq_one_letter_code
_entity_poly.pdbx_strand_id
1 'polypeptide(L)'
;MQVGRATCGRGFGLQSQENKTFLSMIHSVLTTDGFYFCTDFDLTHTLQRLANTSPDFQEMSLLERADQRFVWNGNLLRELAGQPELHRFALPVIHGFIVMKPCRINGKIFEWILISRRSCFRAGVRYYVRGIDSEGHAANFVETEQIVLYEGAKASFVQTRGSMPFYWSQRPNLKYKPRPVISKTINHMDGFQRHFDSQLLIYGKQTILNLVNQKGSEKPLEQAFAKMVSGMSNNMLNYIPFDFHKECSHMRWDRLQILVDAVAETQEEYRYLSSSLEEL
;
A
#
# COMPACT_ATOMS: atom_id res chain seq x y z
N MET A 1 50.44 -39.43 -17.86
CA MET A 1 49.58 -38.25 -18.10
C MET A 1 49.09 -37.75 -16.76
N GLN A 2 49.71 -36.70 -16.21
CA GLN A 2 49.28 -36.09 -14.94
C GLN A 2 48.03 -35.26 -15.21
N VAL A 3 46.89 -35.64 -14.62
CA VAL A 3 45.69 -34.82 -14.61
C VAL A 3 45.68 -34.05 -13.30
N GLY A 4 46.17 -32.81 -13.35
CA GLY A 4 46.12 -31.88 -12.22
C GLY A 4 44.70 -31.35 -12.02
N ARG A 5 44.16 -31.46 -10.81
CA ARG A 5 42.93 -30.81 -10.40
C ARG A 5 43.25 -29.33 -10.10
N ALA A 6 42.70 -28.41 -10.88
CA ALA A 6 42.74 -26.99 -10.55
C ALA A 6 41.89 -26.76 -9.29
N THR A 7 42.52 -26.60 -8.14
CA THR A 7 41.84 -26.11 -6.93
C THR A 7 41.60 -24.62 -7.09
N CYS A 8 40.36 -24.24 -7.42
CA CYS A 8 39.88 -22.86 -7.33
C CYS A 8 39.69 -22.48 -5.85
N GLY A 9 40.80 -22.23 -5.16
CA GLY A 9 40.83 -21.97 -3.70
C GLY A 9 40.57 -20.52 -3.28
N ARG A 10 40.32 -19.59 -4.22
CA ARG A 10 40.12 -18.16 -3.90
C ARG A 10 38.66 -17.69 -3.92
N GLY A 11 37.73 -18.48 -4.47
CA GLY A 11 36.31 -18.12 -4.55
C GLY A 11 35.44 -18.58 -3.37
N PHE A 12 35.80 -19.69 -2.72
CA PHE A 12 34.98 -20.31 -1.67
C PHE A 12 34.85 -19.45 -0.39
N GLY A 13 35.91 -18.74 0.00
CA GLY A 13 35.89 -17.88 1.20
C GLY A 13 35.03 -16.62 1.03
N LEU A 14 35.08 -16.00 -0.16
CA LEU A 14 34.29 -14.82 -0.48
C LEU A 14 32.80 -15.17 -0.62
N GLN A 15 32.49 -16.23 -1.38
CA GLN A 15 31.12 -16.71 -1.53
C GLN A 15 30.51 -17.10 -0.17
N SER A 16 31.27 -17.75 0.71
CA SER A 16 30.80 -18.09 2.06
C SER A 16 30.47 -16.84 2.88
N GLN A 17 31.27 -15.78 2.77
CA GLN A 17 31.05 -14.52 3.48
C GLN A 17 29.84 -13.74 2.93
N GLU A 18 29.67 -13.71 1.60
CA GLU A 18 28.51 -13.11 0.94
C GLU A 18 27.23 -13.86 1.32
N ASN A 19 27.24 -15.19 1.28
CA ASN A 19 26.10 -16.01 1.70
C ASN A 19 25.71 -15.75 3.15
N LYS A 20 26.67 -15.65 4.08
CA LYS A 20 26.39 -15.29 5.48
C LYS A 20 25.71 -13.93 5.58
N THR A 21 26.15 -12.96 4.78
CA THR A 21 25.57 -11.61 4.74
C THR A 21 24.13 -11.65 4.25
N PHE A 22 23.86 -12.34 3.12
CA PHE A 22 22.50 -12.48 2.59
C PHE A 22 21.58 -13.25 3.53
N LEU A 23 22.06 -14.34 4.14
CA LEU A 23 21.29 -15.08 5.14
C LEU A 23 20.94 -14.21 6.34
N SER A 24 21.89 -13.40 6.84
CA SER A 24 21.62 -12.44 7.90
C SER A 24 20.55 -11.41 7.51
N MET A 25 20.57 -10.92 6.27
CA MET A 25 19.54 -10.00 5.77
C MET A 25 18.17 -10.68 5.70
N ILE A 26 18.09 -11.92 5.20
CA ILE A 26 16.85 -12.70 5.16
C ILE A 26 16.32 -12.94 6.57
N HIS A 27 17.16 -13.38 7.50
CA HIS A 27 16.77 -13.57 8.90
C HIS A 27 16.24 -12.29 9.53
N SER A 28 16.87 -11.13 9.26
CA SER A 28 16.38 -9.84 9.74
C SER A 28 14.98 -9.50 9.21
N VAL A 29 14.68 -9.88 7.96
CA VAL A 29 13.35 -9.64 7.38
C VAL A 29 12.33 -10.63 7.95
N LEU A 30 12.67 -11.92 8.06
CA LEU A 30 11.77 -12.94 8.60
C LEU A 30 11.44 -12.77 10.08
N THR A 31 12.29 -12.05 10.83
CA THR A 31 12.03 -11.66 12.23
C THR A 31 11.27 -10.35 12.37
N THR A 32 10.95 -9.68 11.27
CA THR A 32 10.10 -8.49 11.29
C THR A 32 8.64 -8.91 11.42
N ASP A 33 7.91 -8.26 12.32
CA ASP A 33 6.48 -8.49 12.48
C ASP A 33 5.65 -8.01 11.26
N GLY A 34 4.39 -8.45 11.23
CA GLY A 34 3.40 -7.95 10.29
C GLY A 34 3.29 -8.75 9.00
N PHE A 35 3.72 -10.01 8.99
CA PHE A 35 3.40 -10.95 7.93
C PHE A 35 2.17 -11.77 8.28
N TYR A 36 1.20 -11.81 7.37
CA TYR A 36 -0.06 -12.54 7.56
C TYR A 36 -0.39 -13.35 6.31
N PHE A 37 -0.99 -14.51 6.52
CA PHE A 37 -1.54 -15.35 5.46
C PHE A 37 -2.82 -16.00 5.97
N CYS A 38 -3.61 -16.51 5.03
CA CYS A 38 -4.83 -17.24 5.32
C CYS A 38 -4.97 -18.38 4.31
N THR A 39 -5.62 -19.46 4.69
CA THR A 39 -5.72 -20.69 3.87
C THR A 39 -7.00 -20.76 3.05
N ASP A 40 -8.02 -20.00 3.45
CA ASP A 40 -9.38 -20.03 2.89
C ASP A 40 -9.91 -18.64 2.52
N PHE A 41 -9.25 -17.56 2.95
CA PHE A 41 -9.59 -16.19 2.59
C PHE A 41 -8.43 -15.47 1.87
N ASP A 42 -8.75 -14.69 0.84
CA ASP A 42 -7.75 -13.92 0.13
C ASP A 42 -7.52 -12.55 0.80
N LEU A 43 -6.47 -12.50 1.63
CA LEU A 43 -6.07 -11.28 2.33
C LEU A 43 -5.56 -10.17 1.41
N THR A 44 -5.26 -10.43 0.14
CA THR A 44 -4.69 -9.45 -0.81
C THR A 44 -5.76 -8.53 -1.43
N HIS A 45 -7.03 -8.96 -1.41
CA HIS A 45 -8.16 -8.17 -1.87
C HIS A 45 -8.97 -7.54 -0.73
N THR A 46 -9.70 -6.49 -1.06
CA THR A 46 -10.75 -5.96 -0.18
C THR A 46 -12.00 -6.83 -0.31
N LEU A 47 -12.88 -6.81 0.69
CA LEU A 47 -14.20 -7.41 0.57
C LEU A 47 -14.98 -6.85 -0.62
N GLN A 48 -14.83 -5.56 -0.92
CA GLN A 48 -15.51 -4.93 -2.05
C GLN A 48 -15.02 -5.49 -3.39
N ARG A 49 -13.71 -5.72 -3.52
CA ARG A 49 -13.14 -6.33 -4.73
C ARG A 49 -13.61 -7.77 -4.88
N LEU A 50 -13.58 -8.56 -3.82
CA LEU A 50 -14.06 -9.95 -3.82
C LEU A 50 -15.57 -10.07 -4.07
N ALA A 51 -16.37 -9.10 -3.63
CA ALA A 51 -17.80 -9.07 -3.89
C ALA A 51 -18.13 -8.77 -5.37
N ASN A 52 -17.23 -8.09 -6.08
CA ASN A 52 -17.42 -7.67 -7.47
C ASN A 52 -16.77 -8.61 -8.50
N THR A 53 -16.28 -9.79 -8.08
CA THR A 53 -15.65 -10.77 -8.96
C THR A 53 -16.64 -11.86 -9.40
N SER A 54 -16.39 -12.51 -10.54
CA SER A 54 -17.18 -13.64 -11.01
C SER A 54 -17.05 -14.88 -10.11
N PRO A 55 -18.01 -15.82 -10.15
CA PRO A 55 -17.87 -17.13 -9.50
C PRO A 55 -16.58 -17.86 -9.89
N ASP A 56 -16.23 -17.87 -11.18
CA ASP A 56 -15.00 -18.48 -11.69
C ASP A 56 -13.74 -17.90 -11.02
N PHE A 57 -13.73 -16.61 -10.71
CA PHE A 57 -12.62 -15.98 -9.98
C PHE A 57 -12.53 -16.46 -8.51
N GLN A 58 -13.67 -16.78 -7.90
CA GLN A 58 -13.71 -17.31 -6.54
C GLN A 58 -13.27 -18.78 -6.47
N GLU A 59 -13.37 -19.53 -7.57
CA GLU A 59 -12.89 -20.91 -7.70
C GLU A 59 -11.39 -21.01 -7.95
N MET A 60 -10.75 -19.95 -8.45
CA MET A 60 -9.29 -19.88 -8.61
C MET A 60 -8.55 -20.07 -7.28
N SER A 61 -7.34 -20.61 -7.35
CA SER A 61 -6.48 -20.70 -6.16
C SER A 61 -6.16 -19.32 -5.59
N LEU A 62 -5.81 -19.27 -4.31
CA LEU A 62 -5.41 -18.02 -3.65
C LEU A 62 -4.24 -17.34 -4.37
N LEU A 63 -3.31 -18.10 -4.95
CA LEU A 63 -2.19 -17.52 -5.70
C LEU A 63 -2.62 -16.91 -7.02
N GLU A 64 -3.44 -17.62 -7.81
CA GLU A 64 -3.86 -17.18 -9.14
C GLU A 64 -4.66 -15.89 -9.09
N ARG A 65 -5.53 -15.77 -8.09
CA ARG A 65 -6.42 -14.61 -7.96
C ARG A 65 -5.81 -13.46 -7.16
N ALA A 66 -4.68 -13.68 -6.49
CA ALA A 66 -4.08 -12.68 -5.59
C ALA A 66 -3.73 -11.37 -6.30
N ASP A 67 -4.00 -10.26 -5.61
CA ASP A 67 -3.50 -8.95 -6.00
C ASP A 67 -1.99 -8.86 -5.77
N GLN A 68 -1.24 -8.93 -6.87
CA GLN A 68 0.22 -8.93 -6.87
C GLN A 68 0.83 -7.70 -6.20
N ARG A 69 0.10 -6.58 -6.06
CA ARG A 69 0.55 -5.43 -5.30
C ARG A 69 0.85 -5.80 -3.85
N PHE A 70 0.17 -6.80 -3.29
CA PHE A 70 0.22 -7.15 -1.86
C PHE A 70 0.82 -8.53 -1.59
N VAL A 71 1.26 -9.28 -2.62
CA VAL A 71 1.91 -10.59 -2.44
C VAL A 71 3.40 -10.39 -2.13
N TRP A 72 3.74 -10.31 -0.84
CA TRP A 72 5.12 -10.06 -0.40
C TRP A 72 6.08 -11.19 -0.81
N ASN A 73 5.65 -12.44 -0.71
CA ASN A 73 6.43 -13.62 -1.10
C ASN A 73 6.31 -13.98 -2.59
N GLY A 74 5.79 -13.10 -3.45
CA GLY A 74 5.49 -13.42 -4.85
C GLY A 74 6.71 -13.90 -5.65
N ASN A 75 7.90 -13.38 -5.35
CA ASN A 75 9.14 -13.86 -5.98
C ASN A 75 9.49 -15.30 -5.57
N LEU A 76 9.20 -15.71 -4.34
CA LEU A 76 9.41 -17.07 -3.85
C LEU A 76 8.38 -18.05 -4.42
N LEU A 77 7.17 -17.56 -4.69
CA LEU A 77 6.09 -18.37 -5.25
C LEU A 77 6.19 -18.57 -6.77
N ARG A 78 7.07 -17.86 -7.47
CA ARG A 78 7.15 -17.90 -8.95
C ARG A 78 7.35 -19.31 -9.51
N GLU A 79 8.18 -20.13 -8.87
CA GLU A 79 8.43 -21.51 -9.33
C GLU A 79 7.23 -22.44 -9.08
N LEU A 80 6.45 -22.15 -8.04
CA LEU A 80 5.23 -22.90 -7.70
C LEU A 80 4.03 -22.45 -8.55
N ALA A 81 4.01 -21.19 -8.98
CA ALA A 81 2.92 -20.62 -9.78
C ALA A 81 2.69 -21.38 -11.09
N GLY A 82 3.77 -21.90 -11.71
CA GLY A 82 3.70 -22.68 -12.94
C GLY A 82 3.26 -24.14 -12.78
N GLN A 83 2.99 -24.60 -11.56
CA GLN A 83 2.62 -25.99 -11.25
C GLN A 83 1.27 -26.01 -10.51
N PRO A 84 0.13 -26.15 -11.23
CA PRO A 84 -1.21 -26.15 -10.64
C PRO A 84 -1.39 -27.14 -9.47
N GLU A 85 -0.76 -28.31 -9.54
CA GLU A 85 -0.76 -29.32 -8.49
C GLU A 85 -0.12 -28.86 -7.17
N LEU A 86 0.70 -27.81 -7.22
CA LEU A 86 1.38 -27.21 -6.06
C LEU A 86 0.66 -25.97 -5.52
N HIS A 87 -0.39 -25.48 -6.17
CA HIS A 87 -1.09 -24.25 -5.76
C HIS A 87 -1.62 -24.31 -4.32
N ARG A 88 -1.98 -25.50 -3.82
CA ARG A 88 -2.36 -25.72 -2.41
C ARG A 88 -1.27 -25.37 -1.39
N PHE A 89 0.00 -25.34 -1.81
CA PHE A 89 1.14 -24.96 -0.98
C PHE A 89 1.59 -23.51 -1.23
N ALA A 90 1.03 -22.85 -2.23
CA ALA A 90 1.45 -21.55 -2.68
C ALA A 90 0.55 -20.45 -2.08
N LEU A 91 0.74 -20.17 -0.79
CA LEU A 91 -0.07 -19.20 -0.06
C LEU A 91 0.50 -17.78 -0.19
N PRO A 92 -0.28 -16.80 -0.68
CA PRO A 92 0.10 -15.40 -0.64
C PRO A 92 0.28 -14.90 0.81
N VAL A 93 1.43 -14.28 1.07
CA VAL A 93 1.72 -13.60 2.33
C VAL A 93 1.62 -12.10 2.10
N ILE A 94 0.83 -11.40 2.92
CA ILE A 94 0.79 -9.93 2.94
C ILE A 94 1.75 -9.39 4.00
N HIS A 95 2.27 -8.17 3.77
CA HIS A 95 2.95 -7.39 4.82
C HIS A 95 2.08 -6.23 5.25
N GLY A 96 1.98 -5.96 6.55
CA GLY A 96 1.20 -4.85 7.09
C GLY A 96 0.69 -5.12 8.50
N PHE A 97 -0.62 -5.06 8.70
CA PHE A 97 -1.24 -5.17 10.02
C PHE A 97 -2.64 -5.79 9.93
N ILE A 98 -2.96 -6.71 10.84
CA ILE A 98 -4.32 -7.21 11.03
C ILE A 98 -4.64 -7.17 12.52
N VAL A 99 -5.80 -6.63 12.86
CA VAL A 99 -6.40 -6.78 14.18
C VAL A 99 -7.88 -7.08 14.05
N MET A 100 -8.35 -8.01 14.88
CA MET A 100 -9.75 -8.38 14.99
C MET A 100 -10.14 -8.24 16.46
N LYS A 101 -11.20 -7.49 16.74
CA LYS A 101 -11.69 -7.28 18.11
C LYS A 101 -13.20 -7.35 18.16
N PRO A 102 -13.77 -8.10 19.12
CA PRO A 102 -15.18 -7.94 19.45
C PRO A 102 -15.39 -6.57 20.11
N CYS A 103 -16.42 -5.87 19.66
CA CYS A 103 -16.81 -4.55 20.16
C CYS A 103 -18.27 -4.58 20.59
N ARG A 104 -18.65 -3.65 21.47
CA ARG A 104 -20.02 -3.51 21.97
C ARG A 104 -20.46 -2.06 21.89
N ILE A 105 -21.55 -1.79 21.19
CA ILE A 105 -22.20 -0.47 21.12
C ILE A 105 -23.68 -0.67 21.44
N ASN A 106 -24.22 0.08 22.40
CA ASN A 106 -25.66 0.05 22.77
C ASN A 106 -26.20 -1.37 23.03
N GLY A 107 -25.39 -2.25 23.62
CA GLY A 107 -25.77 -3.64 23.91
C GLY A 107 -25.55 -4.63 22.76
N LYS A 108 -25.33 -4.16 21.53
CA LYS A 108 -25.06 -4.97 20.35
C LYS A 108 -23.58 -5.32 20.27
N ILE A 109 -23.28 -6.61 20.06
CA ILE A 109 -21.91 -7.11 19.92
C ILE A 109 -21.64 -7.33 18.43
N PHE A 110 -20.52 -6.81 17.95
CA PHE A 110 -20.08 -6.96 16.56
C PHE A 110 -18.56 -7.19 16.52
N GLU A 111 -18.06 -7.75 15.43
CA GLU A 111 -16.62 -7.86 15.22
C GLU A 111 -16.13 -6.65 14.41
N TRP A 112 -15.13 -5.97 14.94
CA TRP A 112 -14.41 -4.91 14.25
C TRP A 112 -13.05 -5.43 13.82
N ILE A 113 -12.78 -5.36 12.53
CA ILE A 113 -11.56 -5.87 11.92
C ILE A 113 -10.89 -4.72 11.18
N LEU A 114 -9.58 -4.57 11.34
CA LEU A 114 -8.78 -3.60 10.61
C LEU A 114 -7.63 -4.33 9.93
N ILE A 115 -7.60 -4.28 8.60
CA ILE A 115 -6.57 -4.88 7.76
C ILE A 115 -5.82 -3.75 7.07
N SER A 116 -4.51 -3.70 7.20
CA SER A 116 -3.64 -2.83 6.41
C SER A 116 -2.70 -3.69 5.58
N ARG A 117 -2.76 -3.56 4.26
CA ARG A 117 -1.89 -4.24 3.30
C ARG A 117 -0.90 -3.24 2.73
N ARG A 118 0.40 -3.50 2.87
CA ARG A 118 1.45 -2.69 2.28
C ARG A 118 1.84 -3.27 0.93
N SER A 119 1.92 -2.40 -0.08
CA SER A 119 2.33 -2.83 -1.40
C SER A 119 3.81 -3.23 -1.44
N CYS A 120 4.12 -4.29 -2.17
CA CYS A 120 5.48 -4.71 -2.50
C CYS A 120 6.08 -3.89 -3.65
N PHE A 121 5.26 -3.19 -4.44
CA PHE A 121 5.72 -2.32 -5.51
C PHE A 121 6.33 -1.04 -4.93
N ARG A 122 7.51 -0.68 -5.45
CA ARG A 122 8.30 0.47 -5.01
C ARG A 122 8.40 0.56 -3.47
N ALA A 123 8.54 -0.57 -2.81
CA ALA A 123 8.71 -0.64 -1.37
C ALA A 123 10.13 -0.21 -0.98
N GLY A 124 10.26 0.52 0.13
CA GLY A 124 11.58 0.79 0.69
C GLY A 124 11.60 1.84 1.77
N VAL A 125 12.76 2.01 2.39
CA VAL A 125 12.91 2.90 3.54
C VAL A 125 12.60 4.36 3.20
N ARG A 126 11.98 5.06 4.15
CA ARG A 126 11.40 6.41 4.02
C ARG A 126 12.26 7.42 3.26
N TYR A 127 13.57 7.44 3.50
CA TYR A 127 14.48 8.43 2.90
C TYR A 127 15.11 7.98 1.57
N TYR A 128 15.02 6.69 1.22
CA TYR A 128 15.58 6.18 -0.04
C TYR A 128 14.51 6.02 -1.12
N VAL A 129 13.26 5.75 -0.73
CA VAL A 129 12.18 5.47 -1.68
C VAL A 129 11.01 6.43 -1.45
N ARG A 130 10.86 7.35 -2.41
CA ARG A 130 9.83 8.40 -2.48
C ARG A 130 9.36 8.59 -3.92
N GLY A 131 8.24 9.26 -4.07
CA GLY A 131 7.63 9.51 -5.36
C GLY A 131 7.09 8.24 -6.02
N ILE A 132 7.02 8.27 -7.34
CA ILE A 132 6.62 7.14 -8.20
C ILE A 132 7.81 6.55 -8.97
N ASP A 133 7.62 5.36 -9.52
CA ASP A 133 8.46 4.80 -10.59
C ASP A 133 7.86 5.08 -11.98
N SER A 134 8.48 4.52 -13.02
CA SER A 134 8.04 4.66 -14.41
C SER A 134 6.67 4.06 -14.68
N GLU A 135 6.25 3.08 -13.87
CA GLU A 135 4.97 2.38 -14.01
C GLU A 135 3.86 3.07 -13.22
N GLY A 136 4.16 4.17 -12.52
CA GLY A 136 3.18 4.93 -11.73
C GLY A 136 2.92 4.34 -10.35
N HIS A 137 3.74 3.40 -9.87
CA HIS A 137 3.59 2.87 -8.52
C HIS A 137 4.12 3.87 -7.49
N ALA A 138 3.25 4.33 -6.61
CA ALA A 138 3.63 5.23 -5.53
C ALA A 138 4.42 4.47 -4.45
N ALA A 139 5.54 5.05 -4.02
CA ALA A 139 6.35 4.48 -2.96
C ALA A 139 5.56 4.30 -1.66
N ASN A 140 5.76 3.16 -1.00
CA ASN A 140 5.15 2.82 0.30
C ASN A 140 3.62 2.99 0.29
N PHE A 141 2.98 2.53 -0.79
CA PHE A 141 1.53 2.45 -0.89
C PHE A 141 0.97 1.44 0.13
N VAL A 142 -0.10 1.82 0.82
CA VAL A 142 -0.81 1.01 1.80
C VAL A 142 -2.30 1.16 1.54
N GLU A 143 -3.01 0.04 1.56
CA GLU A 143 -4.46 0.00 1.57
C GLU A 143 -4.92 -0.46 2.96
N THR A 144 -5.77 0.32 3.61
CA THR A 144 -6.35 0.03 4.92
C THR A 144 -7.84 -0.18 4.78
N GLU A 145 -8.32 -1.33 5.19
CA GLU A 145 -9.71 -1.73 5.16
C GLU A 145 -10.23 -1.94 6.58
N GLN A 146 -11.30 -1.23 6.91
CA GLN A 146 -12.06 -1.43 8.13
C GLN A 146 -13.29 -2.28 7.80
N ILE A 147 -13.45 -3.39 8.49
CA ILE A 147 -14.58 -4.31 8.32
C ILE A 147 -15.37 -4.39 9.62
N VAL A 148 -16.69 -4.37 9.50
CA VAL A 148 -17.62 -4.61 10.61
C VAL A 148 -18.49 -5.80 10.25
N LEU A 149 -18.50 -6.81 11.12
CA LEU A 149 -19.36 -7.99 11.00
C LEU A 149 -20.39 -7.98 12.13
N TYR A 150 -21.66 -8.00 11.77
CA TYR A 150 -22.77 -7.95 12.72
C TYR A 150 -23.96 -8.76 12.21
N GLU A 151 -24.39 -9.77 12.97
CA GLU A 151 -25.59 -10.59 12.68
C GLU A 151 -25.65 -11.11 11.22
N GLY A 152 -24.52 -11.58 10.68
CA GLY A 152 -24.43 -12.07 9.31
C GLY A 152 -24.33 -10.99 8.22
N ALA A 153 -24.48 -9.71 8.59
CA ALA A 153 -24.14 -8.59 7.72
C ALA A 153 -22.64 -8.27 7.81
N LYS A 154 -22.07 -7.84 6.68
CA LYS A 154 -20.69 -7.37 6.56
C LYS A 154 -20.67 -6.00 5.92
N ALA A 155 -19.90 -5.08 6.53
CA ALA A 155 -19.60 -3.77 5.98
C ALA A 155 -18.08 -3.61 5.81
N SER A 156 -17.63 -2.98 4.73
CA SER A 156 -16.21 -2.70 4.47
C SER A 156 -15.98 -1.29 3.94
N PHE A 157 -15.02 -0.58 4.55
CA PHE A 157 -14.59 0.75 4.17
C PHE A 157 -13.08 0.80 3.94
N VAL A 158 -12.64 1.35 2.81
CA VAL A 158 -11.25 1.30 2.36
C VAL A 158 -10.67 2.70 2.26
N GLN A 159 -9.44 2.88 2.76
CA GLN A 159 -8.64 4.09 2.61
C GLN A 159 -7.25 3.72 2.09
N THR A 160 -6.71 4.56 1.20
CA THR A 160 -5.36 4.37 0.65
C THR A 160 -4.41 5.46 1.15
N ARG A 161 -3.13 5.10 1.27
CA ARG A 161 -2.06 6.02 1.65
C ARG A 161 -0.83 5.70 0.81
N GLY A 162 -0.19 6.72 0.25
CA GLY A 162 1.06 6.53 -0.49
C GLY A 162 1.93 7.78 -0.50
N SER A 163 3.12 7.67 -1.08
CA SER A 163 3.93 8.84 -1.41
C SER A 163 3.23 9.70 -2.46
N MET A 164 3.47 11.02 -2.45
CA MET A 164 2.96 11.91 -3.50
C MET A 164 3.41 11.43 -4.89
N PRO A 165 2.50 11.30 -5.87
CA PRO A 165 2.71 10.51 -7.07
C PRO A 165 3.44 11.27 -8.18
N PHE A 166 4.63 11.81 -7.88
CA PHE A 166 5.54 12.41 -8.85
C PHE A 166 6.99 12.09 -8.50
N TYR A 167 7.93 12.31 -9.42
CA TYR A 167 9.35 12.04 -9.18
C TYR A 167 10.00 13.02 -8.20
N TRP A 168 10.18 12.60 -6.95
CA TRP A 168 10.93 13.35 -5.94
C TRP A 168 11.70 12.41 -5.00
N SER A 169 12.70 12.97 -4.32
CA SER A 169 13.54 12.25 -3.37
C SER A 169 13.79 13.07 -2.11
N GLN A 170 14.13 12.38 -1.02
CA GLN A 170 14.49 13.02 0.24
C GLN A 170 15.62 12.20 0.87
N ARG A 171 16.78 12.18 0.20
CA ARG A 171 17.92 11.37 0.62
C ARG A 171 18.42 11.80 2.01
N PRO A 172 18.82 10.83 2.86
CA PRO A 172 19.30 11.14 4.18
C PRO A 172 20.58 11.98 4.09
N ASN A 173 20.74 12.92 5.03
CA ASN A 173 21.95 13.71 5.23
C ASN A 173 22.10 13.99 6.74
N LEU A 174 23.14 14.74 7.14
CA LEU A 174 23.39 15.06 8.54
C LEU A 174 22.31 15.94 9.21
N LYS A 175 21.30 16.42 8.48
CA LYS A 175 20.20 17.23 9.02
C LYS A 175 19.07 16.33 9.50
N TYR A 176 18.45 16.72 10.62
CA TYR A 176 17.27 16.05 11.17
C TYR A 176 16.11 15.87 10.17
N LYS A 177 15.84 16.90 9.35
CA LYS A 177 14.87 16.85 8.26
C LYS A 177 15.54 17.22 6.93
N PRO A 178 16.01 16.23 6.14
CA PRO A 178 16.57 16.49 4.82
C PRO A 178 15.54 17.18 3.93
N ARG A 179 15.97 18.12 3.08
CA ARG A 179 15.07 18.85 2.19
C ARG A 179 14.60 17.93 1.06
N PRO A 180 13.30 17.88 0.74
CA PRO A 180 12.81 17.21 -0.45
C PRO A 180 13.36 17.86 -1.72
N VAL A 181 13.66 17.04 -2.73
CA VAL A 181 14.14 17.47 -4.04
C VAL A 181 13.25 16.86 -5.11
N ILE A 182 12.57 17.71 -5.87
CA ILE A 182 11.76 17.33 -7.03
C ILE A 182 12.69 17.21 -8.24
N SER A 183 12.56 16.12 -9.01
CA SER A 183 13.32 15.97 -10.25
C SER A 183 12.98 17.09 -11.23
N LYS A 184 13.97 17.68 -11.91
CA LYS A 184 13.72 18.74 -12.92
C LYS A 184 13.78 18.23 -14.35
N THR A 185 14.32 17.04 -14.56
CA THR A 185 14.64 16.48 -15.87
C THR A 185 13.63 15.45 -16.35
N ILE A 186 12.74 14.99 -15.47
CA ILE A 186 11.79 13.92 -15.74
C ILE A 186 10.39 14.52 -15.90
N ASN A 187 9.65 14.04 -16.90
CA ASN A 187 8.24 14.38 -17.05
C ASN A 187 7.43 13.73 -15.91
N HIS A 188 6.94 14.55 -14.99
CA HIS A 188 6.10 14.07 -13.89
C HIS A 188 4.70 13.64 -14.35
N MET A 189 4.14 14.32 -15.36
CA MET A 189 2.72 14.20 -15.71
C MET A 189 2.38 12.82 -16.23
N ASP A 190 3.25 12.21 -17.02
CA ASP A 190 3.06 10.85 -17.53
C ASP A 190 2.91 9.83 -16.39
N GLY A 191 3.86 9.78 -15.45
CA GLY A 191 3.78 8.86 -14.32
C GLY A 191 2.63 9.19 -13.35
N PHE A 192 2.30 10.47 -13.18
CA PHE A 192 1.16 10.90 -12.37
C PHE A 192 -0.17 10.46 -12.96
N GLN A 193 -0.33 10.59 -14.28
CA GLN A 193 -1.50 10.14 -15.01
C GLN A 193 -1.66 8.62 -14.88
N ARG A 194 -0.60 7.84 -15.16
CA ARG A 194 -0.62 6.37 -14.97
C ARG A 194 -1.02 5.97 -13.55
N HIS A 195 -0.49 6.68 -12.55
CA HIS A 195 -0.85 6.45 -11.16
C HIS A 195 -2.36 6.65 -10.94
N PHE A 196 -2.91 7.81 -11.30
CA PHE A 196 -4.32 8.09 -11.05
C PHE A 196 -5.27 7.32 -11.96
N ASP A 197 -4.88 6.96 -13.18
CA ASP A 197 -5.65 6.04 -14.02
C ASP A 197 -5.81 4.69 -13.32
N SER A 198 -4.73 4.16 -12.71
CA SER A 198 -4.80 2.93 -11.92
C SER A 198 -5.67 3.10 -10.65
N GLN A 199 -5.56 4.24 -9.95
CA GLN A 199 -6.37 4.48 -8.75
C GLN A 199 -7.85 4.62 -9.09
N LEU A 200 -8.18 5.34 -10.16
CA LEU A 200 -9.55 5.54 -10.64
C LEU A 200 -10.17 4.22 -11.10
N LEU A 201 -9.39 3.36 -11.76
CA LEU A 201 -9.85 2.04 -12.18
C LEU A 201 -10.17 1.14 -10.98
N ILE A 202 -9.32 1.14 -9.95
CA ILE A 202 -9.42 0.21 -8.81
C ILE A 202 -10.42 0.71 -7.76
N TYR A 203 -10.44 2.00 -7.48
CA TYR A 203 -11.16 2.60 -6.34
C TYR A 203 -12.24 3.60 -6.77
N GLY A 204 -12.37 3.91 -8.06
CA GLY A 204 -13.29 4.94 -8.54
C GLY A 204 -12.82 6.36 -8.18
N LYS A 205 -13.77 7.29 -8.03
CA LYS A 205 -13.50 8.72 -7.72
C LYS A 205 -12.57 8.85 -6.51
N GLN A 206 -11.56 9.71 -6.61
CA GLN A 206 -10.53 9.87 -5.57
C GLN A 206 -10.60 11.25 -4.92
N THR A 207 -10.51 11.28 -3.58
CA THR A 207 -10.28 12.52 -2.81
C THR A 207 -8.91 12.43 -2.17
N ILE A 208 -8.04 13.33 -2.60
CA ILE A 208 -6.64 13.41 -2.21
C ILE A 208 -6.53 14.38 -1.04
N LEU A 209 -6.21 13.87 0.14
CA LEU A 209 -5.93 14.68 1.32
C LEU A 209 -4.42 14.91 1.44
N ASN A 210 -3.98 16.15 1.26
CA ASN A 210 -2.57 16.51 1.41
C ASN A 210 -2.33 17.28 2.70
N LEU A 211 -1.72 16.61 3.68
CA LEU A 211 -1.44 17.16 5.01
C LEU A 211 -0.09 17.89 5.13
N VAL A 212 0.57 18.17 4.00
CA VAL A 212 1.90 18.78 3.99
C VAL A 212 1.87 20.24 4.41
N ASN A 213 2.93 20.65 5.13
CA ASN A 213 3.16 22.04 5.51
C ASN A 213 3.16 22.96 4.28
N GLN A 214 2.36 24.02 4.32
CA GLN A 214 2.32 25.05 3.28
C GLN A 214 3.46 26.08 3.44
N LYS A 215 4.34 25.87 4.43
CA LYS A 215 5.53 26.67 4.71
C LYS A 215 6.79 25.80 4.75
N GLY A 216 7.94 26.45 4.58
CA GLY A 216 9.25 25.80 4.71
C GLY A 216 9.58 24.86 3.55
N SER A 217 10.32 23.79 3.85
CA SER A 217 10.94 22.93 2.83
C SER A 217 9.96 22.03 2.07
N GLU A 218 8.72 21.89 2.54
CA GLU A 218 7.73 21.01 1.90
C GLU A 218 6.75 21.78 1.02
N LYS A 219 6.70 23.11 1.12
CA LYS A 219 5.89 23.98 0.25
C LYS A 219 6.07 23.68 -1.25
N PRO A 220 7.30 23.45 -1.77
CA PRO A 220 7.46 23.10 -3.18
C PRO A 220 6.77 21.78 -3.58
N LEU A 221 6.68 20.81 -2.67
CA LEU A 221 5.98 19.54 -2.92
C LEU A 221 4.47 19.76 -3.02
N GLU A 222 3.91 20.55 -2.10
CA GLU A 222 2.49 20.90 -2.09
C GLU A 222 2.11 21.61 -3.40
N GLN A 223 2.87 22.65 -3.77
CA GLN A 223 2.63 23.41 -5.00
C GLN A 223 2.76 22.55 -6.26
N ALA A 224 3.75 21.64 -6.29
CA ALA A 224 3.90 20.71 -7.39
C ALA A 224 2.71 19.76 -7.48
N PHE A 225 2.25 19.21 -6.36
CA PHE A 225 1.11 18.30 -6.35
C PHE A 225 -0.17 19.02 -6.79
N ALA A 226 -0.46 20.20 -6.24
CA ALA A 226 -1.62 21.01 -6.63
C ALA A 226 -1.60 21.34 -8.13
N LYS A 227 -0.43 21.74 -8.67
CA LYS A 227 -0.27 22.00 -10.11
C LYS A 227 -0.55 20.77 -10.95
N MET A 228 -0.07 19.60 -10.53
CA MET A 228 -0.26 18.34 -11.24
C MET A 228 -1.73 17.91 -11.28
N VAL A 229 -2.43 17.99 -10.13
CA VAL A 229 -3.89 17.72 -10.08
C VAL A 229 -4.64 18.68 -11.00
N SER A 230 -4.34 19.98 -10.93
CA SER A 230 -4.99 20.97 -11.81
C SER A 230 -4.71 20.72 -13.29
N GLY A 231 -3.49 20.28 -13.63
CA GLY A 231 -3.08 19.99 -15.00
C GLY A 231 -3.74 18.74 -15.59
N MET A 232 -4.06 17.74 -14.76
CA MET A 232 -4.82 16.56 -15.18
C MET A 232 -6.29 16.89 -15.48
N SER A 233 -6.84 17.94 -14.84
CA SER A 233 -8.20 18.46 -15.11
C SER A 233 -9.28 17.36 -15.17
N ASN A 234 -9.20 16.39 -14.25
CA ASN A 234 -10.12 15.26 -14.19
C ASN A 234 -11.11 15.45 -13.04
N ASN A 235 -12.41 15.51 -13.38
CA ASN A 235 -13.50 15.71 -12.41
C ASN A 235 -13.64 14.56 -11.40
N MET A 236 -12.98 13.43 -11.64
CA MET A 236 -12.94 12.29 -10.72
C MET A 236 -11.88 12.46 -9.62
N LEU A 237 -11.06 13.51 -9.67
CA LEU A 237 -10.06 13.83 -8.67
C LEU A 237 -10.45 15.10 -7.90
N ASN A 238 -10.62 14.97 -6.60
CA ASN A 238 -10.77 16.09 -5.67
C ASN A 238 -9.47 16.25 -4.86
N TYR A 239 -8.94 17.46 -4.72
CA TYR A 239 -7.71 17.72 -3.97
C TYR A 239 -7.94 18.73 -2.86
N ILE A 240 -7.66 18.29 -1.63
CA ILE A 240 -7.88 19.07 -0.40
C ILE A 240 -6.52 19.26 0.29
N PRO A 241 -5.88 20.42 0.14
CA PRO A 241 -4.68 20.75 0.90
C PRO A 241 -5.07 21.21 2.31
N PHE A 242 -4.49 20.58 3.34
CA PHE A 242 -4.73 20.92 4.74
C PHE A 242 -3.41 21.04 5.51
N ASP A 243 -3.04 22.26 5.89
CA ASP A 243 -1.82 22.47 6.68
C ASP A 243 -2.06 22.07 8.14
N PHE A 244 -1.82 20.79 8.44
CA PHE A 244 -2.07 20.21 9.75
C PHE A 244 -1.32 20.94 10.88
N HIS A 245 -0.06 21.34 10.65
CA HIS A 245 0.73 22.01 11.68
C HIS A 245 0.28 23.44 11.95
N LYS A 246 -0.23 24.13 10.92
CA LYS A 246 -0.83 25.46 11.08
C LYS A 246 -2.18 25.35 11.77
N GLU A 247 -3.07 24.50 11.26
CA GLU A 247 -4.46 24.44 11.70
C GLU A 247 -4.61 23.79 13.08
N CYS A 248 -3.93 22.66 13.33
CA CYS A 248 -3.94 21.96 14.62
C CYS A 248 -2.79 22.40 15.55
N SER A 249 -2.20 23.58 15.31
CA SER A 249 -1.19 24.17 16.19
C SER A 249 -1.70 24.26 17.63
N HIS A 250 -0.80 24.04 18.59
CA HIS A 250 -1.10 24.05 20.03
C HIS A 250 -2.13 22.98 20.46
N MET A 251 -2.10 21.79 19.83
CA MET A 251 -2.97 20.65 20.18
C MET A 251 -4.47 20.96 20.02
N ARG A 252 -4.82 21.88 19.12
CA ARG A 252 -6.21 22.20 18.77
C ARG A 252 -6.78 21.15 17.81
N TRP A 253 -6.99 19.95 18.34
CA TRP A 253 -7.50 18.80 17.62
C TRP A 253 -8.95 18.98 17.17
N ASP A 254 -9.69 19.86 17.83
CA ASP A 254 -11.02 20.32 17.40
C ASP A 254 -11.02 20.86 15.97
N ARG A 255 -9.90 21.46 15.52
CA ARG A 255 -9.78 22.01 14.16
C ARG A 255 -9.58 20.94 13.09
N LEU A 256 -9.35 19.68 13.48
CA LEU A 256 -9.44 18.55 12.57
C LEU A 256 -10.88 18.39 12.04
N GLN A 257 -11.88 18.86 12.79
CA GLN A 257 -13.27 18.84 12.33
C GLN A 257 -13.45 19.63 11.03
N ILE A 258 -12.66 20.69 10.79
CA ILE A 258 -12.68 21.43 9.50
C ILE A 258 -12.36 20.49 8.33
N LEU A 259 -11.38 19.61 8.51
CA LEU A 259 -11.02 18.62 7.49
C LEU A 259 -12.11 17.55 7.36
N VAL A 260 -12.65 17.08 8.49
CA VAL A 260 -13.74 16.08 8.51
C VAL A 260 -14.97 16.62 7.80
N ASP A 261 -15.37 17.85 8.08
CA ASP A 261 -16.51 18.54 7.44
C ASP A 261 -16.25 18.73 5.95
N ALA A 262 -15.02 19.10 5.56
CA ALA A 262 -14.65 19.26 4.15
C ALA A 262 -14.70 17.96 3.33
N VAL A 263 -14.57 16.80 3.99
CA VAL A 263 -14.65 15.49 3.33
C VAL A 263 -15.99 14.79 3.56
N ALA A 264 -16.87 15.32 4.42
CA ALA A 264 -18.08 14.63 4.85
C ALA A 264 -18.99 14.27 3.68
N GLU A 265 -19.27 15.23 2.79
CA GLU A 265 -20.07 15.01 1.58
C GLU A 265 -19.43 13.94 0.68
N THR A 266 -18.11 13.97 0.53
CA THR A 266 -17.39 13.00 -0.28
C THR A 266 -17.37 11.59 0.36
N GLN A 267 -17.30 11.50 1.69
CA GLN A 267 -17.39 10.23 2.40
C GLN A 267 -18.77 9.59 2.22
N GLU A 268 -19.83 10.39 2.24
CA GLU A 268 -21.19 9.91 1.98
C GLU A 268 -21.36 9.47 0.51
N GLU A 269 -20.74 10.17 -0.44
CA GLU A 269 -20.71 9.80 -1.85
C GLU A 269 -19.96 8.47 -2.09
N TYR A 270 -18.80 8.27 -1.46
CA TYR A 270 -17.97 7.08 -1.66
C TYR A 270 -18.58 5.81 -1.08
N ARG A 271 -19.46 5.96 -0.09
CA ARG A 271 -20.15 4.87 0.60
C ARG A 271 -19.16 3.82 1.14
N TYR A 272 -19.71 2.70 1.58
CA TYR A 272 -18.98 1.52 2.01
C TYR A 272 -19.66 0.32 1.38
N LEU A 273 -18.93 -0.79 1.21
CA LEU A 273 -19.57 -2.05 0.86
C LEU A 273 -20.47 -2.46 2.02
N SER A 274 -21.73 -2.79 1.73
CA SER A 274 -22.64 -3.44 2.66
C SER A 274 -23.26 -4.64 1.98
N SER A 275 -23.29 -5.78 2.67
CA SER A 275 -24.01 -6.97 2.21
C SER A 275 -24.55 -7.75 3.40
N SER A 276 -25.74 -8.32 3.24
CA SER A 276 -26.38 -9.16 4.25
C SER A 276 -26.57 -10.56 3.69
N LEU A 277 -26.56 -11.58 4.57
CA LEU A 277 -26.80 -12.97 4.17
C LEU A 277 -28.26 -13.25 3.77
N GLU A 278 -29.16 -12.26 3.83
CA GLU A 278 -30.58 -12.45 3.46
C GLU A 278 -30.85 -12.33 1.94
N GLU A 279 -29.83 -12.10 1.10
CA GLU A 279 -29.96 -11.98 -0.37
C GLU A 279 -29.22 -13.08 -1.17
N LEU A 280 -29.07 -14.28 -0.61
CA LEU A 280 -28.65 -15.49 -1.35
C LEU A 280 -29.68 -16.63 -1.20
#